data_AF-A0A539E7D1-F1
#
_entry.id   AF-A0A539E7D1-F1
#
_cell.length_a   1.000
_cell.length_b   1.000
_cell.length_c   1.000
_cell.angle_alpha   90.00
_cell.angle_beta   90.00
_cell.angle_gamma   90.00
#
_symmetry.space_group_name_H-M   'P 1'
#
loop_
_entity.id
_entity.type
_entity.pdbx_description
1 polymer ?
#
loop_
_entity_poly.entity_id
_entity_poly.type
_entity_poly.pdbx_seq_one_letter_code
_entity_poly.pdbx_strand_id
1 'polypeptide(L)'
;MYQKCPHLGCRVPSCTSSQWFECPCHGSQYNRVGEKKAGPAPRGMDHFALTISSSGDVVIDTGTVYPGQPIGTNTTGQEAEGPHCV
;
A
#
# COMPACT_ATOMS: atom_id res chain seq x y z
N MET A 1 -1.08 4.51 -5.16
CA MET A 1 -0.39 4.10 -3.91
C MET A 1 1.08 4.48 -4.00
N TYR A 2 1.67 5.06 -2.96
CA TYR A 2 3.11 5.31 -2.94
C TYR A 2 3.87 4.00 -2.67
N GLN A 3 4.62 3.49 -3.64
CA GLN A 3 5.44 2.27 -3.49
C GLN A 3 6.69 2.51 -2.63
N LYS A 4 6.54 3.17 -1.49
CA LYS A 4 7.59 3.44 -0.50
C LYS A 4 7.11 2.93 0.85
N CYS A 5 7.83 1.95 1.39
CA CYS A 5 7.49 1.32 2.65
C CYS A 5 7.58 2.33 3.81
N PRO A 6 6.51 2.55 4.60
CA PRO A 6 6.53 3.40 5.78
C PRO A 6 7.51 2.98 6.89
N HIS A 7 8.14 1.81 6.79
CA HIS A 7 9.22 1.41 7.70
C HIS A 7 10.47 2.26 7.47
N LEU A 8 11.25 1.95 6.43
CA LEU A 8 12.53 2.62 6.11
C LEU A 8 12.66 3.00 4.62
N GLY A 9 11.54 3.02 3.89
CA GLY A 9 11.50 3.58 2.53
C GLY A 9 11.86 2.64 1.37
N CYS A 10 12.00 1.33 1.61
CA CYS A 10 12.15 0.35 0.52
C CYS A 10 10.99 0.40 -0.47
N ARG A 11 11.25 0.06 -1.74
CA ARG A 11 10.18 -0.19 -2.72
C ARG A 11 9.33 -1.38 -2.30
N VAL A 12 8.02 -1.29 -2.49
CA VAL A 12 7.05 -2.35 -2.15
C VAL A 12 6.38 -2.89 -3.43
N PRO A 13 6.83 -4.03 -3.98
CA PRO A 13 6.17 -4.68 -5.12
C PRO A 13 4.82 -5.29 -4.73
N SER A 14 3.96 -5.50 -5.73
CA SER A 14 2.75 -6.33 -5.60
C SER A 14 3.06 -7.81 -5.81
N CYS A 15 2.40 -8.67 -5.06
CA CYS A 15 2.44 -10.12 -5.17
C CYS A 15 1.16 -10.64 -5.83
N THR A 16 1.30 -11.32 -6.97
CA THR A 16 0.15 -11.81 -7.75
C THR A 16 -0.59 -12.96 -7.05
N SER A 17 0.09 -13.79 -6.25
CA SER A 17 -0.58 -14.90 -5.56
C SER A 17 -1.40 -14.43 -4.36
N SER A 18 -0.83 -13.60 -3.49
CA SER A 18 -1.53 -13.08 -2.31
C SER A 18 -2.46 -11.89 -2.61
N GLN A 19 -2.29 -11.24 -3.76
CA GLN A 19 -2.91 -9.95 -4.13
C GLN A 19 -2.53 -8.80 -3.18
N TRP A 20 -1.38 -8.93 -2.50
CA TRP A 20 -0.90 -7.97 -1.51
C TRP A 20 0.35 -7.23 -1.98
N PHE A 21 0.66 -6.10 -1.35
CA PHE A 21 1.95 -5.43 -1.47
C PHE A 21 2.89 -5.95 -0.40
N GLU A 22 4.06 -6.44 -0.80
CA GLU A 22 4.96 -7.16 0.08
C GLU A 22 6.37 -6.59 0.01
N CYS A 23 6.85 -6.04 1.13
CA CYS A 23 8.15 -5.38 1.18
C CYS A 23 9.26 -6.42 1.44
N PRO A 24 10.17 -6.66 0.48
CA PRO A 24 11.18 -7.73 0.58
C PRO A 24 12.29 -7.43 1.59
N CYS A 25 12.39 -6.19 2.09
CA CYS A 25 13.47 -5.82 3.00
C CYS A 25 13.30 -6.41 4.40
N HIS A 26 12.09 -6.33 4.96
CA HIS A 26 11.81 -6.74 6.35
C HIS A 26 10.42 -7.38 6.51
N GLY A 27 9.77 -7.78 5.41
CA GLY A 27 8.48 -8.49 5.45
C GLY A 27 7.29 -7.64 5.88
N SER A 28 7.30 -6.32 5.66
CA SER A 28 6.07 -5.53 5.82
C SER A 28 5.09 -5.86 4.71
N GLN A 29 3.85 -6.18 5.08
CA GLN A 29 2.82 -6.60 4.14
C GLN A 29 1.62 -5.68 4.24
N TYR A 30 1.02 -5.38 3.09
CA TYR A 30 -0.15 -4.52 2.98
C TYR A 30 -1.14 -5.17 2.03
N ASN A 31 -2.42 -5.06 2.33
CA ASN A 31 -3.47 -5.58 1.44
C ASN A 31 -3.58 -4.74 0.14
N ARG A 32 -4.51 -5.04 -0.75
CA ARG A 32 -4.64 -4.38 -2.07
C ARG A 32 -4.93 -2.88 -1.99
N VAL A 33 -5.46 -2.39 -0.88
CA VAL A 33 -5.70 -0.96 -0.63
C VAL A 33 -4.59 -0.33 0.24
N GLY A 34 -3.58 -1.12 0.59
CA GLY A 34 -2.37 -0.72 1.30
C GLY A 34 -2.53 -0.54 2.81
N GLU A 35 -3.58 -1.11 3.38
CA GLU A 35 -3.72 -1.27 4.83
C GLU A 35 -2.66 -2.26 5.33
N LYS A 36 -1.99 -1.93 6.42
CA LYS A 36 -0.95 -2.78 6.98
C LYS A 36 -1.56 -4.09 7.51
N LYS A 37 -0.99 -5.22 7.10
CA LYS A 37 -1.32 -6.56 7.58
C LYS A 37 -0.22 -7.20 8.43
N ALA A 38 1.05 -7.01 8.09
CA ALA A 38 2.16 -7.62 8.82
C ALA A 38 3.47 -6.81 8.77
N GLY A 39 4.46 -7.27 9.54
CA GLY A 39 5.84 -6.76 9.56
C GLY A 39 6.03 -5.44 10.33
N PRO A 40 7.25 -4.86 10.26
CA PRO A 40 7.68 -3.77 11.15
C PRO A 40 7.20 -2.37 10.79
N ALA A 41 6.60 -2.16 9.60
CA ALA A 41 6.08 -0.83 9.26
C ALA A 41 5.07 -0.35 10.31
N PRO A 42 5.09 0.93 10.72
CA PRO A 42 4.25 1.41 11.81
C PRO A 42 2.79 1.73 11.40
N ARG A 43 2.47 1.70 10.10
CA ARG A 43 1.18 2.09 9.51
C ARG A 43 1.03 1.56 8.08
N GLY A 44 -0.13 1.74 7.47
CA GLY A 44 -0.39 1.46 6.04
C GLY A 44 0.42 2.36 5.10
N MET A 45 0.38 2.07 3.79
CA MET A 45 1.15 2.83 2.79
C MET A 45 0.50 4.18 2.45
N ASP A 46 1.32 5.12 1.99
CA ASP A 46 0.87 6.47 1.68
C ASP A 46 0.07 6.55 0.37
N HIS A 47 -0.83 7.53 0.32
CA HIS A 47 -1.60 7.87 -0.87
C HIS A 47 -1.33 9.31 -1.30
N PHE A 48 -1.78 9.62 -2.51
CA PHE A 48 -1.72 10.95 -3.12
C PHE A 48 -3.13 11.36 -3.51
N ALA A 49 -3.39 12.66 -3.50
CA ALA A 49 -4.63 13.17 -4.06
C ALA A 49 -4.69 12.86 -5.56
N LEU A 50 -5.86 12.47 -6.04
CA LEU A 50 -6.13 12.24 -7.44
C LEU A 50 -7.29 13.12 -7.89
N THR A 51 -7.18 13.65 -9.10
CA THR A 51 -8.28 14.32 -9.79
C THR A 51 -8.49 13.64 -11.13
N ILE A 52 -9.75 13.44 -11.50
CA ILE A 52 -10.15 12.92 -12.81
C ILE A 52 -10.80 14.09 -13.55
N SER A 53 -10.23 14.48 -14.68
CA SER A 53 -10.78 15.54 -15.51
C SER A 53 -12.02 15.07 -16.29
N SER A 54 -12.80 16.00 -16.83
CA SER A 54 -13.93 15.68 -17.70
C SER A 54 -13.53 14.99 -19.02
N SER A 55 -12.27 15.13 -19.45
CA SER A 55 -11.69 14.41 -20.60
C SER A 55 -11.21 13.00 -20.27
N GLY A 56 -11.23 12.61 -18.98
CA GLY A 56 -10.78 11.30 -18.51
C GLY A 56 -9.31 11.24 -18.10
N ASP A 57 -8.56 12.34 -18.23
CA ASP A 57 -7.18 12.41 -17.74
C ASP A 57 -7.13 12.26 -16.21
N VAL A 58 -6.19 11.43 -15.73
CA VAL A 58 -5.95 11.21 -14.30
C VAL A 58 -4.70 11.98 -13.87
N VAL A 59 -4.88 12.92 -12.97
CA VAL A 59 -3.79 13.73 -12.39
C VAL A 59 -3.56 13.29 -10.95
N ILE A 60 -2.32 12.96 -10.61
CA ILE A 60 -1.89 12.60 -9.25
C ILE A 60 -1.02 13.73 -8.70
N ASP A 61 -1.45 14.36 -7.61
CA ASP A 61 -0.64 15.36 -6.90
C ASP A 61 0.38 14.66 -5.99
N THR A 62 1.63 14.62 -6.43
CA THR A 62 2.74 14.04 -5.65
C THR A 62 3.35 15.00 -4.63
N GLY A 63 2.94 16.29 -4.64
CA GLY A 63 3.39 17.30 -3.68
C GLY A 63 2.72 17.14 -2.31
N THR A 64 1.51 16.56 -2.27
CA THR A 64 0.76 16.33 -1.04
C THR A 64 0.66 14.84 -0.72
N VAL A 65 1.42 14.38 0.28
CA VAL A 65 1.38 12.99 0.74
C VAL A 65 0.35 12.83 1.84
N TYR A 66 -0.56 11.87 1.68
CA TYR A 66 -1.50 11.45 2.72
C TYR A 66 -0.95 10.22 3.44
N PRO A 67 -0.63 10.32 4.74
CA PRO A 67 -0.13 9.18 5.51
C PRO A 67 -1.09 8.00 5.46
N GLY A 68 -0.55 6.81 5.27
CA GLY A 68 -1.34 5.58 5.33
C GLY A 68 -1.97 5.34 6.69
N GLN A 69 -3.04 4.55 6.69
CA GLN A 69 -3.93 4.37 7.83
C GLN A 69 -3.24 3.69 9.05
N PRO A 70 -3.75 3.89 10.27
CA PRO A 70 -3.22 3.24 11.48
C PRO A 70 -3.25 1.71 11.43
N ILE A 71 -2.47 1.09 12.32
CA ILE A 71 -2.50 -0.37 12.50
C ILE A 71 -3.89 -0.82 12.93
N GLY A 72 -4.39 -1.90 12.32
CA GLY A 72 -5.70 -2.48 12.63
C GLY A 72 -6.84 -1.96 11.74
N THR A 73 -6.59 -0.99 10.85
CA THR A 73 -7.58 -0.61 9.84
C THR A 73 -7.82 -1.77 8.85
N ASN A 74 -9.08 -2.12 8.62
CA ASN A 74 -9.51 -3.20 7.74
C ASN A 74 -10.83 -2.86 7.05
N THR A 75 -10.79 -1.93 6.12
CA THR A 75 -11.97 -1.44 5.40
C THR A 75 -12.52 -2.44 4.38
N THR A 76 -11.68 -3.36 3.92
CA THR A 76 -12.04 -4.30 2.84
C THR A 76 -12.35 -5.71 3.34
N GLY A 77 -11.95 -6.07 4.56
CA GLY A 77 -11.99 -7.45 5.04
C GLY A 77 -11.07 -8.40 4.25
N GLN A 78 -10.19 -7.87 3.38
CA GLN A 78 -9.39 -8.70 2.49
C GLN A 78 -8.31 -9.44 3.29
N GLU A 79 -8.31 -10.76 3.18
CA GLU A 79 -7.22 -11.63 3.61
C GLU A 79 -6.33 -12.04 2.41
N ALA A 80 -5.21 -12.71 2.65
CA ALA A 80 -4.33 -13.15 1.57
C ALA A 80 -5.05 -14.19 0.70
N GLU A 81 -5.08 -13.96 -0.61
CA GLU A 81 -5.82 -14.84 -1.55
C GLU A 81 -4.99 -16.06 -1.98
N GLY A 82 -3.70 -16.06 -1.64
CA GLY A 82 -2.75 -17.12 -1.96
C GLY A 82 -1.42 -16.92 -1.22
N PRO A 83 -0.40 -17.73 -1.52
CA PRO A 83 0.90 -17.66 -0.84
C PRO A 83 1.57 -16.29 -0.97
N HIS A 84 2.34 -15.90 0.03
CA HIS A 84 3.20 -14.71 -0.03
C HIS A 84 4.37 -14.92 -0.99
N CYS A 85 4.80 -13.83 -1.63
CA CYS A 85 5.96 -13.78 -2.52
C CYS A 85 7.28 -13.50 -1.77
N VAL A 86 7.20 -13.03 -0.51
CA VAL A 86 8.35 -12.76 0.38
C VAL A 86 8.35 -13.61 1.63
#